data_AF-A0A6D0IAJ8-F1
#
_entry.id   AF-A0A6D0IAJ8-F1
#
_cell.length_a   1.000
_cell.length_b   1.000
_cell.length_c   1.000
_cell.angle_alpha   90.00
_cell.angle_beta   90.00
_cell.angle_gamma   90.00
#
_symmetry.space_group_name_H-M   'P 1'
#
loop_
_entity.id
_entity.type
_entity.pdbx_description
1 polymer ?
#
loop_
_entity_poly.entity_id
_entity_poly.type
_entity_poly.pdbx_seq_one_letter_code
_entity_poly.pdbx_strand_id
1 'polypeptide(L)'
;MANWQSIDELQDIASDLPRFTHALDELSLRLGLNITPLTADHISLRCHQNATAERWRRGFEQCGELLSENMINGRPICLFKLHEPVQVAHWQFSIVELPWPGEKRYPHEGWEHIEIVLPGDPETLNARALA
;
A
#
# COMPACT_ATOMS: atom_id res chain seq x y z
N MET A 1 14.32 14.30 -7.22
CA MET A 1 14.29 13.18 -6.27
C MET A 1 14.16 11.89 -7.09
N ALA A 2 14.65 10.75 -6.61
CA ALA A 2 14.54 9.50 -7.36
C ALA A 2 13.09 9.02 -7.37
N ASN A 3 12.57 8.62 -8.54
CA ASN A 3 11.27 7.97 -8.66
C ASN A 3 11.38 6.54 -8.11
N TRP A 4 10.38 6.06 -7.36
CA TRP A 4 10.42 4.73 -6.73
C TRP A 4 10.61 3.59 -7.74
N GLN A 5 10.15 3.75 -8.99
CA GLN A 5 10.33 2.75 -10.07
C GLN A 5 11.76 2.65 -10.59
N SER A 6 12.62 3.63 -10.27
CA SER A 6 14.04 3.61 -10.63
C SER A 6 14.95 3.04 -9.53
N ILE A 7 14.40 2.64 -8.38
CA ILE A 7 15.16 2.12 -7.25
C ILE A 7 15.35 0.61 -7.39
N ASP A 8 16.59 0.14 -7.40
CA ASP A 8 16.94 -1.27 -7.60
C ASP A 8 16.25 -2.19 -6.58
N GLU A 9 16.18 -1.78 -5.31
CA GLU A 9 15.53 -2.55 -4.25
C GLU A 9 14.02 -2.72 -4.43
N LEU A 10 13.37 -1.88 -5.26
CA LEU A 10 11.92 -1.83 -5.45
C LEU A 10 11.47 -2.36 -6.83
N GLN A 11 12.38 -2.91 -7.64
CA GLN A 11 12.06 -3.36 -9.01
C GLN A 11 11.01 -4.48 -9.04
N ASP A 12 10.95 -5.34 -8.02
CA ASP A 12 9.96 -6.40 -7.91
C ASP A 12 8.55 -5.82 -7.72
N ILE A 13 8.37 -4.86 -6.83
CA ILE A 13 7.07 -4.20 -6.61
C ILE A 13 6.71 -3.25 -7.75
N ALA A 14 7.69 -2.68 -8.47
CA ALA A 14 7.42 -1.93 -9.69
C ALA A 14 6.85 -2.84 -10.79
N SER A 15 7.43 -4.03 -10.94
CA SER A 15 6.96 -5.05 -11.89
C SER A 15 5.62 -5.66 -11.50
N ASP A 16 5.30 -5.68 -10.20
CA ASP A 16 4.05 -6.22 -9.64
C ASP A 16 2.84 -5.27 -9.80
N LEU A 17 3.08 -3.97 -9.92
CA LEU A 17 2.00 -2.96 -9.91
C LEU A 17 0.91 -3.18 -10.98
N PRO A 18 1.21 -3.58 -12.23
CA PRO A 18 0.18 -3.89 -13.21
C PRO A 18 -0.75 -5.04 -12.79
N ARG A 19 -0.22 -6.10 -12.15
CA ARG A 19 -1.03 -7.20 -11.61
C ARG A 19 -1.99 -6.68 -10.55
N PHE A 20 -1.50 -5.87 -9.62
CA PHE A 20 -2.31 -5.30 -8.56
C PHE A 20 -3.39 -4.34 -9.09
N THR A 21 -3.04 -3.49 -10.05
CA THR A 21 -3.98 -2.56 -10.68
C THR A 21 -5.14 -3.31 -11.33
N HIS A 22 -4.84 -4.43 -12.03
CA HIS A 22 -5.88 -5.28 -12.60
C HIS A 22 -6.75 -5.95 -11.52
N ALA A 23 -6.13 -6.49 -10.47
CA ALA A 23 -6.87 -7.12 -9.36
C ALA A 23 -7.82 -6.14 -8.64
N LEU A 24 -7.39 -4.88 -8.49
CA LEU A 24 -8.22 -3.82 -7.91
C LEU A 24 -9.41 -3.46 -8.82
N ASP A 25 -9.18 -3.35 -10.13
CA ASP A 25 -10.23 -3.07 -11.12
C ASP A 25 -11.28 -4.19 -11.14
N GLU A 26 -10.84 -5.45 -11.22
CA GLU A 26 -11.73 -6.61 -11.17
C GLU A 26 -12.53 -6.69 -9.87
N LEU A 27 -11.89 -6.42 -8.72
CA LEU A 27 -12.57 -6.44 -7.44
C LEU A 27 -13.61 -5.31 -7.35
N SER A 28 -13.26 -4.10 -7.80
CA SER A 28 -14.17 -2.94 -7.79
C SER A 28 -15.39 -3.21 -8.67
N LEU A 29 -15.19 -3.79 -9.86
CA LEU A 29 -16.27 -4.19 -10.75
C LEU A 29 -17.17 -5.25 -10.12
N ARG A 30 -16.59 -6.28 -9.51
CA ARG A 30 -17.36 -7.37 -8.86
C ARG A 30 -18.18 -6.89 -7.66
N LEU A 31 -17.69 -5.88 -6.94
CA LEU A 31 -18.38 -5.28 -5.82
C LEU A 31 -19.41 -4.21 -6.25
N GLY A 32 -19.42 -3.81 -7.52
CA GLY A 32 -20.21 -2.66 -7.98
C GLY A 32 -19.76 -1.34 -7.36
N LEU A 33 -18.50 -1.26 -6.94
CA LEU A 33 -17.95 -0.15 -6.16
C LEU A 33 -17.45 0.94 -7.12
N ASN A 34 -18.09 2.11 -7.06
CA ASN A 34 -17.63 3.28 -7.81
C ASN A 34 -16.41 3.89 -7.11
N ILE A 35 -15.23 3.70 -7.68
CA ILE A 35 -13.97 4.19 -7.11
C ILE A 35 -13.72 5.68 -7.34
N THR A 36 -14.34 6.30 -8.37
CA THR A 36 -14.05 7.68 -8.78
C THR A 36 -14.23 8.75 -7.68
N PRO A 37 -15.27 8.70 -6.82
CA PRO A 37 -15.44 9.71 -5.77
C PRO A 37 -14.64 9.41 -4.49
N LEU A 38 -13.97 8.25 -4.41
CA LEU A 38 -13.32 7.80 -3.18
C LEU A 38 -11.93 8.42 -3.03
N THR A 39 -11.59 8.76 -1.79
CA THR A 39 -10.29 9.37 -1.45
C THR A 39 -9.30 8.30 -1.03
N ALA A 40 -8.26 8.11 -1.82
CA ALA A 40 -7.12 7.26 -1.48
C ALA A 40 -6.34 7.80 -0.27
N ASP A 41 -6.08 6.94 0.72
CA ASP A 41 -5.17 7.24 1.83
C ASP A 41 -3.76 6.74 1.55
N HIS A 42 -3.60 5.41 1.56
CA HIS A 42 -2.33 4.74 1.36
C HIS A 42 -2.49 3.40 0.65
N ILE A 43 -1.39 2.89 0.09
CA ILE A 43 -1.28 1.56 -0.54
C ILE A 43 -0.32 0.70 0.27
N SER A 44 -0.60 -0.61 0.36
CA SER A 44 0.07 -1.48 1.31
C SER A 44 0.68 -2.71 0.66
N LEU A 45 1.91 -3.00 1.09
CA LEU A 45 2.64 -4.21 0.71
C LEU A 45 2.40 -5.35 1.71
N ARG A 46 2.69 -6.58 1.28
CA ARG A 46 2.92 -7.72 2.17
C ARG A 46 4.19 -8.44 1.77
N CYS A 47 4.92 -8.94 2.77
CA CYS A 47 6.02 -9.88 2.59
C CYS A 47 5.94 -10.97 3.66
N HIS A 48 6.63 -12.08 3.43
CA HIS A 48 6.77 -13.19 4.36
C HIS A 48 8.24 -13.47 4.73
N GLN A 49 9.21 -12.74 4.15
CA GLN A 49 10.61 -12.77 4.54
C GLN A 49 11.05 -11.41 5.12
N ASN A 50 11.71 -11.43 6.28
CA ASN A 50 12.29 -10.22 6.87
C ASN A 50 13.27 -9.54 5.91
N ALA A 51 14.06 -10.34 5.16
CA ALA A 51 15.00 -9.81 4.18
C ALA A 51 14.32 -8.99 3.07
N THR A 52 13.10 -9.36 2.68
CA THR A 52 12.29 -8.59 1.72
C THR A 52 11.86 -7.26 2.33
N ALA A 53 11.37 -7.24 3.57
CA ALA A 53 11.04 -6.00 4.27
C ALA A 53 12.25 -5.06 4.40
N GLU A 54 13.41 -5.59 4.80
CA GLU A 54 14.65 -4.80 4.90
C GLU A 54 15.11 -4.24 3.54
N ARG A 55 14.95 -5.02 2.46
CA ARG A 55 15.24 -4.55 1.10
C ARG A 55 14.30 -3.42 0.70
N TRP A 56 13.00 -3.59 0.85
CA TRP A 56 12.04 -2.54 0.51
C TRP A 56 12.19 -1.29 1.37
N ARG A 57 12.49 -1.41 2.67
CA ARG A 57 12.81 -0.25 3.53
C ARG A 57 13.97 0.55 2.97
N ARG A 58 15.08 -0.10 2.65
CA ARG A 58 16.24 0.57 2.01
C ARG A 58 15.88 1.22 0.68
N GLY A 59 14.97 0.63 -0.08
CA GLY A 59 14.46 1.24 -1.31
C GLY A 59 13.61 2.49 -1.05
N PHE A 60 12.65 2.42 -0.13
CA PHE A 60 11.77 3.56 0.19
C PHE A 60 12.51 4.73 0.82
N GLU A 61 13.53 4.49 1.64
CA GLU A 61 14.38 5.54 2.20
C GLU A 61 15.16 6.34 1.13
N GLN A 62 15.28 5.83 -0.10
CA GLN A 62 15.88 6.56 -1.23
C GLN A 62 14.90 7.47 -1.99
N CYS A 63 13.59 7.19 -1.89
CA CYS A 63 12.55 7.87 -2.67
C CYS A 63 11.42 8.46 -1.82
N GLY A 64 11.56 8.48 -0.50
CA GLY A 64 10.59 9.03 0.43
C GLY A 64 11.13 9.21 1.85
N GLU A 65 10.24 9.58 2.75
CA GLU A 65 10.52 9.86 4.16
C GLU A 65 9.67 8.96 5.06
N LEU A 66 10.24 8.46 6.15
CA LEU A 66 9.49 7.70 7.15
C LEU A 66 8.55 8.66 7.91
N LEU A 67 7.23 8.43 7.80
CA LEU A 67 6.23 9.15 8.59
C LEU A 67 6.08 8.57 9.98
N SER A 68 6.03 7.24 10.09
CA SER A 68 5.91 6.54 11.36
C SER A 68 6.39 5.10 11.26
N GLU A 69 6.91 4.58 12.36
CA GLU A 69 7.24 3.16 12.54
C GLU A 69 6.61 2.71 13.87
N ASN A 70 5.63 1.82 13.79
CA ASN A 70 4.89 1.35 14.97
C ASN A 70 5.07 -0.16 15.16
N MET A 71 5.19 -0.59 16.42
CA MET A 71 5.25 -2.01 16.78
C MET A 71 3.83 -2.55 16.93
N ILE A 72 3.38 -3.35 15.97
CA ILE A 72 2.04 -3.92 15.93
C ILE A 72 2.14 -5.44 15.97
N ASN A 73 1.58 -6.07 17.00
CA ASN A 73 1.63 -7.52 17.22
C ASN A 73 3.07 -8.08 17.16
N GLY A 74 4.03 -7.37 17.75
CA GLY A 74 5.43 -7.84 17.87
C GLY A 74 6.30 -7.66 16.64
N ARG A 75 5.83 -6.92 15.61
CA ARG A 75 6.60 -6.60 14.40
C ARG A 75 6.45 -5.12 14.03
N PRO A 76 7.46 -4.51 13.39
CA PRO A 76 7.34 -3.14 12.90
C PRO A 76 6.41 -3.06 11.68
N ILE A 77 5.70 -1.94 11.59
CA ILE A 77 4.98 -1.48 10.40
C ILE A 77 5.42 -0.04 10.16
N CYS A 78 5.98 0.21 8.98
CA CYS A 78 6.42 1.53 8.55
C CYS A 78 5.38 2.16 7.61
N LEU A 79 5.15 3.46 7.75
CA LEU A 79 4.49 4.28 6.75
C LEU A 79 5.52 5.22 6.14
N PHE A 80 5.71 5.13 4.82
CA PHE A 80 6.60 6.02 4.06
C PHE A 80 5.78 7.00 3.23
N LYS A 81 6.16 8.28 3.27
CA LYS A 81 5.67 9.29 2.34
C LYS A 81 6.65 9.42 1.19
N LEU A 82 6.24 9.02 -0.01
CA LEU A 82 7.05 9.12 -1.21
C LEU A 82 7.09 10.56 -1.72
N HIS A 83 8.22 10.92 -2.36
CA HIS A 83 8.34 12.19 -3.06
C HIS A 83 7.49 12.24 -4.34
N GLU A 84 7.36 11.09 -5.01
CA GLU A 84 6.51 10.89 -6.19
C GLU A 84 5.59 9.69 -5.94
N PRO A 85 4.28 9.80 -6.26
CA PRO A 85 3.29 8.82 -5.85
C PRO A 85 3.35 7.51 -6.63
N VAL A 86 2.76 6.46 -6.06
CA VAL A 86 2.36 5.25 -6.79
C VAL A 86 1.03 5.53 -7.51
N GLN A 87 1.03 5.43 -8.84
CA GLN A 87 -0.17 5.66 -9.65
C GLN A 87 -0.97 4.35 -9.77
N VAL A 88 -2.23 4.35 -9.32
CA VAL A 88 -3.16 3.22 -9.50
C VAL A 88 -4.51 3.76 -9.96
N ALA A 89 -4.93 3.38 -11.16
CA ALA A 89 -6.07 4.00 -11.84
C ALA A 89 -5.95 5.54 -11.84
N HIS A 90 -6.93 6.24 -11.28
CA HIS A 90 -6.93 7.70 -11.16
C HIS A 90 -6.26 8.21 -9.86
N TRP A 91 -5.95 7.32 -8.92
CA TRP A 91 -5.35 7.70 -7.63
C TRP A 91 -3.83 7.87 -7.72
N GLN A 92 -3.35 8.76 -6.85
CA GLN A 92 -1.94 9.05 -6.60
C GLN A 92 -1.65 8.75 -5.13
N PHE A 93 -1.15 7.55 -4.83
CA PHE A 93 -0.82 7.15 -3.47
C PHE A 93 0.56 7.67 -3.09
N SER A 94 0.59 8.72 -2.29
CA SER A 94 1.85 9.27 -1.76
C SER A 94 2.33 8.56 -0.50
N ILE A 95 1.50 7.71 0.13
CA ILE A 95 1.85 6.96 1.34
C ILE A 95 1.86 5.47 1.03
N VAL A 96 2.93 4.78 1.44
CA VAL A 96 3.07 3.33 1.34
C VAL A 96 3.22 2.71 2.73
N GLU A 97 2.41 1.69 3.03
CA GLU A 97 2.57 0.84 4.21
C GLU A 97 3.52 -0.32 3.91
N LEU A 98 4.56 -0.46 4.73
CA LEU A 98 5.51 -1.56 4.74
C LEU A 98 5.42 -2.33 6.08
N PRO A 99 4.57 -3.37 6.15
CA PRO A 99 4.51 -4.26 7.29
C PRO A 99 5.58 -5.36 7.22
N TRP A 100 6.32 -5.59 8.31
CA TRP A 100 7.15 -6.80 8.45
C TRP A 100 6.26 -8.06 8.45
N PRO A 101 6.82 -9.25 8.17
CA PRO A 101 6.10 -10.52 8.28
C PRO A 101 5.42 -10.69 9.64
N GLY A 102 4.13 -11.06 9.62
CA GLY A 102 3.34 -11.36 10.82
C GLY A 102 2.86 -12.80 10.87
N GLU A 103 1.90 -13.07 11.75
CA GLU A 103 1.35 -14.41 11.97
C GLU A 103 0.68 -14.98 10.71
N LYS A 104 -0.16 -14.17 10.03
CA LYS A 104 -0.74 -14.56 8.75
C LYS A 104 0.35 -14.52 7.67
N ARG A 105 0.59 -15.67 7.04
CA ARG A 105 1.50 -15.79 5.91
C ARG A 105 0.82 -15.41 4.60
N TYR A 106 1.36 -14.41 3.92
CA TYR A 106 0.98 -14.03 2.56
C TYR A 106 1.96 -14.70 1.58
N PRO A 107 1.51 -15.64 0.73
CA PRO A 107 2.41 -16.35 -0.18
C PRO A 107 3.08 -15.45 -1.21
N HIS A 108 2.36 -14.41 -1.63
CA HIS A 108 2.83 -13.39 -2.56
C HIS A 108 3.52 -12.25 -1.80
N GLU A 109 4.71 -11.85 -2.23
CA GLU A 109 5.39 -10.64 -1.75
C GLU A 109 5.20 -9.52 -2.78
N GLY A 110 4.44 -8.49 -2.42
CA GLY A 110 4.15 -7.35 -3.29
C GLY A 110 2.92 -6.57 -2.82
N TRP A 111 2.24 -5.90 -3.75
CA TRP A 111 1.06 -5.10 -3.43
C TRP A 111 -0.12 -5.99 -3.06
N GLU A 112 -0.79 -5.64 -1.96
CA GLU A 112 -1.84 -6.48 -1.37
C GLU A 112 -3.16 -5.77 -1.16
N HIS A 113 -3.16 -4.54 -0.64
CA HIS A 113 -4.38 -3.77 -0.43
C HIS A 113 -4.15 -2.26 -0.52
N ILE A 114 -5.25 -1.52 -0.51
CA ILE A 114 -5.30 -0.06 -0.37
C ILE A 114 -6.25 0.29 0.77
N GLU A 115 -6.09 1.50 1.31
CA GLU A 115 -7.03 2.08 2.25
C GLU A 115 -7.66 3.36 1.68
N ILE A 116 -8.95 3.54 1.96
CA ILE A 116 -9.77 4.65 1.48
C ILE A 116 -10.29 5.43 2.69
N VAL A 117 -10.19 6.76 2.63
CA VAL A 117 -10.81 7.64 3.62
C VAL A 117 -12.28 7.84 3.29
N LEU A 118 -13.16 7.55 4.25
CA LEU A 118 -14.58 7.92 4.19
C LEU A 118 -14.88 8.98 5.26
N PRO A 119 -14.79 10.30 4.94
CA PRO A 119 -15.03 11.37 5.90
C PRO A 119 -16.40 11.26 6.55
N GLY A 120 -16.46 11.48 7.87
CA GLY A 120 -17.70 11.42 8.64
C GLY A 120 -17.48 10.92 10.06
N ASP A 121 -18.57 10.64 10.76
CA ASP A 121 -18.55 10.09 12.12
C ASP A 121 -17.93 8.68 12.14
N PRO A 122 -16.86 8.43 12.93
CA PRO A 122 -16.25 7.10 13.06
C PRO A 122 -17.24 6.01 13.45
N GLU A 123 -18.24 6.30 14.28
CA GLU A 123 -19.22 5.29 14.75
C GLU A 123 -20.09 4.74 13.61
N THR A 124 -20.21 5.49 12.50
CA THR A 124 -20.99 5.10 11.32
C THR A 124 -20.14 4.53 10.18
N LEU A 125 -18.82 4.41 10.35
CA LEU A 125 -17.89 4.04 9.27
C LEU A 125 -18.27 2.73 8.60
N ASN A 126 -18.44 1.65 9.38
CA ASN A 126 -18.75 0.34 8.83
C ASN A 126 -20.06 0.32 8.04
N ALA A 127 -21.09 1.03 8.53
CA ALA A 127 -22.37 1.13 7.84
C ALA A 127 -22.24 1.90 6.52
N ARG A 128 -21.47 3.00 6.51
CA ARG A 128 -21.21 3.80 5.29
C ARG A 128 -20.34 3.04 4.28
N ALA A 129 -19.43 2.18 4.72
CA ALA A 129 -18.59 1.37 3.84
C ALA A 129 -19.36 0.23 3.14
N LEU A 130 -20.51 -0.18 3.68
CA LEU A 130 -21.39 -1.20 3.09
C LEU A 130 -22.46 -0.63 2.14
N ALA A 131 -22.62 0.70 2.12
CA ALA A 131 -23.72 1.39 1.45
C ALA A 131 -23.54 1.53 -0.06
#